data_AF-A0A9W9BY55-F1
#
_entry.id   AF-A0A9W9BY55-F1
#
_cell.length_a   1.000
_cell.length_b   1.000
_cell.length_c   1.000
_cell.angle_alpha   90.00
_cell.angle_beta   90.00
_cell.angle_gamma   90.00
#
_symmetry.space_group_name_H-M   'P 1'
#
loop_
_entity.id
_entity.type
_entity.pdbx_description
1 polymer ?
#
loop_
_entity_poly.entity_id
_entity_poly.type
_entity_poly.pdbx_seq_one_letter_code
_entity_poly.pdbx_strand_id
1 'polypeptide(L)'
;MRFITGYLDTQIDLTRDRPSWFPPGKSLQPPVSLLEVRHCIVHRHMPSLAELKRAARTALSWLWDWYWTQLDHAFGLAPSLPVDADQGAGSIDKLHNILKTYVKSRKQEIKAKRRADLCTSAATAWSTYTLRFAASGGNTLPSTATQNALLSLLVAEPHASIVPADRKAGSSMAGAFLVWSLFLRLCCLNSPSFFPALLALVVGEMNSCNRTPEHKEALCEWAVHMLVDREWREARGSAERAVREKVLGECVTELGTWNLRLAEGIVGVLDEGEKDMWSAILDASRTESEGGVRVVGVAEKREMEDKKDEMEVDLPSEEESVVKAVSVGGEGQAKALTAAVSIKEKIQGPQKVVGLWKPKPIGWLPDGWDEDA
;
A
#
# COMPACT_ATOMS: atom_id res chain seq x y z
N MET A 1 19.12 -28.22 22.15
CA MET A 1 19.68 -27.55 23.35
C MET A 1 19.66 -26.04 23.27
N ARG A 2 20.44 -25.42 22.36
CA ARG A 2 20.48 -23.95 22.22
C ARG A 2 19.10 -23.33 21.97
N PHE A 3 18.33 -23.90 21.06
CA PHE A 3 16.96 -23.45 20.75
C PHE A 3 16.05 -23.34 21.97
N ILE A 4 15.85 -24.45 22.69
CA ILE A 4 14.92 -24.52 23.83
C ILE A 4 15.40 -23.61 24.97
N THR A 5 16.70 -23.56 25.23
CA THR A 5 17.24 -22.72 26.31
C THR A 5 17.08 -21.24 25.97
N GLY A 6 17.48 -20.81 24.77
CA GLY A 6 17.30 -19.43 24.33
C GLY A 6 15.82 -19.01 24.26
N TYR A 7 14.91 -19.93 23.92
CA TYR A 7 13.48 -19.67 23.98
C TYR A 7 12.98 -19.47 25.42
N LEU A 8 13.39 -20.33 26.35
CA LEU A 8 12.99 -20.22 27.76
C LEU A 8 13.54 -18.95 28.42
N ASP A 9 14.77 -18.56 28.09
CA ASP A 9 15.38 -17.33 28.61
C ASP A 9 14.63 -16.08 28.17
N THR A 10 14.09 -16.09 26.94
CA THR A 10 13.30 -14.97 26.39
C THR A 10 11.80 -15.07 26.71
N GLN A 11 11.34 -16.16 27.33
CA GLN A 11 9.93 -16.42 27.57
C GLN A 11 9.30 -15.38 28.51
N ILE A 12 10.05 -14.91 29.50
CA ILE A 12 9.58 -13.88 30.45
C ILE A 12 9.32 -12.57 29.69
N ASP A 13 10.25 -12.16 28.83
CA ASP A 13 10.11 -10.96 28.00
C ASP A 13 8.98 -11.13 26.98
N LEU A 14 8.86 -12.29 26.33
CA LEU A 14 7.76 -12.58 25.39
C LEU A 14 6.38 -12.61 26.05
N THR A 15 6.31 -12.94 27.34
CA THR A 15 5.04 -12.97 28.09
C THR A 15 4.66 -11.57 28.58
N ARG A 16 5.65 -10.77 29.02
CA ARG A 16 5.45 -9.38 29.45
C ARG A 16 5.13 -8.47 28.26
N ASP A 17 5.94 -8.56 27.22
CA ASP A 17 5.88 -7.73 26.01
C ASP A 17 5.27 -8.54 24.86
N ARG A 18 4.12 -9.18 25.15
CA ARG A 18 3.43 -10.04 24.19
C ARG A 18 3.14 -9.26 22.91
N PRO A 19 3.67 -9.68 21.75
CA PRO A 19 3.43 -8.96 20.51
C PRO A 19 1.93 -8.87 20.22
N SER A 20 1.46 -7.68 19.85
CA SER A 20 0.02 -7.40 19.64
C SER A 20 -0.60 -8.21 18.50
N TRP A 21 0.23 -8.76 17.60
CA TRP A 21 -0.17 -9.66 16.51
C TRP A 21 -0.29 -11.12 16.95
N PHE A 22 0.13 -11.47 18.16
CA PHE A 22 0.06 -12.84 18.65
C PHE A 22 -1.37 -13.20 19.07
N PRO A 23 -1.95 -14.33 18.62
CA PRO A 23 -3.33 -14.68 18.91
C PRO A 23 -3.60 -14.82 20.42
N PRO A 24 -4.69 -14.24 20.95
CA PRO A 24 -5.10 -14.47 22.33
C PRO A 24 -5.46 -15.95 22.54
N GLY A 25 -5.09 -16.52 23.69
CA GLY A 25 -5.42 -17.91 24.07
C GLY A 25 -4.41 -18.99 23.64
N LYS A 26 -3.45 -18.71 22.74
CA LYS A 26 -2.35 -19.66 22.46
C LYS A 26 -1.29 -19.61 23.57
N SER A 27 -0.86 -20.77 24.04
CA SER A 27 0.21 -20.89 25.05
C SER A 27 1.57 -20.51 24.45
N LEU A 28 2.34 -19.69 25.19
CA LEU A 28 3.74 -19.35 24.90
C LEU A 28 4.71 -20.42 25.44
N GLN A 29 4.22 -21.62 25.76
CA GLN A 29 5.05 -22.69 26.28
C GLN A 29 5.40 -23.69 25.17
N PRO A 30 6.68 -24.14 25.11
CA PRO A 30 7.07 -25.21 24.21
C PRO A 30 6.44 -26.53 24.65
N PRO A 31 6.28 -27.51 23.75
CA PRO A 31 5.80 -28.84 24.10
C PRO A 31 6.63 -29.47 25.21
N VAL A 32 5.96 -30.11 26.17
CA VAL A 32 6.59 -30.75 27.34
C VAL A 32 7.65 -31.78 26.92
N SER A 33 7.44 -32.48 25.81
CA SER A 33 8.40 -33.44 25.25
C SER A 33 9.75 -32.81 24.90
N LEU A 34 9.77 -31.53 24.48
CA LEU A 34 11.02 -30.81 24.21
C LEU A 34 11.73 -30.42 25.51
N LEU A 35 10.98 -30.04 26.55
CA LEU A 35 11.53 -29.75 27.87
C LEU A 35 12.16 -30.99 28.51
N GLU A 36 11.52 -32.14 28.35
CA GLU A 36 12.04 -33.43 28.82
C GLU A 36 13.33 -33.82 28.10
N VAL A 37 13.37 -33.68 26.77
CA VAL A 37 14.59 -33.92 25.98
C VAL A 37 15.73 -32.98 26.40
N ARG A 38 15.43 -31.70 26.68
CA ARG A 38 16.42 -30.77 27.25
C ARG A 38 16.93 -31.27 28.59
N HIS A 39 16.03 -31.64 29.50
CA HIS A 39 16.40 -32.13 30.83
C HIS A 39 17.28 -33.38 30.73
N CYS A 40 16.98 -34.33 29.83
CA CYS A 40 17.82 -35.50 29.62
C CYS A 40 19.23 -35.14 29.14
N ILE A 41 19.35 -34.23 28.16
CA ILE A 41 20.64 -33.80 27.64
C ILE A 41 21.47 -33.02 28.68
N VAL A 42 20.84 -32.22 29.56
CA VAL A 42 21.58 -31.46 30.61
C VAL A 42 21.92 -32.32 31.82
N HIS A 43 20.97 -33.10 32.33
CA HIS A 43 21.02 -33.63 33.69
C HIS A 43 20.99 -35.16 33.79
N ARG A 44 20.73 -35.89 32.69
CA ARG A 44 20.65 -37.36 32.73
C ARG A 44 21.64 -37.98 31.74
N HIS A 45 21.12 -38.66 30.73
CA HIS A 45 21.89 -39.33 29.70
C HIS A 45 21.49 -38.80 28.33
N MET A 46 22.42 -38.89 27.38
CA MET A 46 22.17 -38.45 26.02
C MET A 46 21.04 -39.27 25.39
N PRO A 47 19.98 -38.63 24.86
CA PRO A 47 18.91 -39.35 24.17
C PRO A 47 19.43 -40.08 22.94
N SER A 48 18.73 -41.13 22.55
CA SER A 48 19.04 -41.86 21.32
C SER A 48 18.87 -40.99 20.07
N LEU A 49 19.52 -41.36 18.97
CA LEU A 49 19.38 -40.65 17.69
C LEU A 49 17.93 -40.59 17.21
N ALA A 50 17.15 -41.66 17.43
CA ALA A 50 15.74 -41.70 17.06
C ALA A 50 14.90 -40.67 17.85
N GLU A 51 15.16 -40.53 19.15
CA GLU A 51 14.50 -39.53 20.00
C GLU A 51 14.91 -38.11 19.61
N LEU A 52 16.18 -37.88 19.28
CA LEU A 52 16.65 -36.59 18.77
C LEU A 52 16.00 -36.23 17.43
N LYS A 53 15.88 -37.18 16.49
CA LYS A 53 15.18 -36.99 15.21
C LYS A 53 13.71 -36.64 15.44
N ARG A 54 13.03 -37.34 16.35
CA ARG A 54 11.63 -37.05 16.70
C ARG A 54 11.50 -35.66 17.34
N ALA A 55 12.35 -35.34 18.30
CA ALA A 55 12.35 -34.05 18.98
C ALA A 55 12.62 -32.89 18.01
N ALA A 56 13.53 -33.06 17.04
CA ALA A 56 13.79 -32.05 16.00
C ALA A 56 12.55 -31.80 15.12
N ARG A 57 11.86 -32.86 14.69
CA ARG A 57 10.61 -32.72 13.92
C ARG A 57 9.52 -32.02 14.73
N THR A 58 9.33 -32.41 15.99
CA THR A 58 8.39 -31.75 16.90
C THR A 58 8.73 -30.27 17.12
N ALA A 59 10.02 -29.94 17.27
CA ALA A 59 10.47 -28.56 17.42
C ALA A 59 10.22 -27.72 16.16
N LEU A 60 10.47 -28.27 14.97
CA LEU A 60 10.23 -27.58 13.69
C LEU A 60 8.75 -27.37 13.43
N SER A 61 7.91 -28.39 13.65
CA SER A 61 6.45 -28.27 13.52
C SER A 61 5.91 -27.21 14.49
N TRP A 62 6.34 -27.27 15.75
CA TRP A 62 5.92 -26.29 16.74
C TRP A 62 6.38 -24.87 16.39
N LEU A 63 7.63 -24.69 15.93
CA LEU A 63 8.14 -23.38 15.52
C LEU A 63 7.39 -22.84 14.30
N TRP A 64 7.01 -23.71 13.37
CA TRP A 64 6.17 -23.34 12.24
C TRP A 64 4.82 -22.79 12.70
N ASP A 65 4.10 -23.58 13.51
CA ASP A 65 2.75 -23.23 13.99
C ASP A 65 2.73 -22.03 14.95
N TRP A 66 3.82 -21.83 15.70
CA TRP A 66 3.92 -20.80 16.73
C TRP A 66 4.50 -19.47 16.19
N TYR A 67 5.50 -19.51 15.30
CA TYR A 67 6.20 -18.33 14.81
C TYR A 67 5.90 -18.05 13.34
N TRP A 68 6.22 -18.99 12.44
CA TRP A 68 6.23 -18.74 10.99
C TRP A 68 4.83 -18.47 10.43
N THR A 69 3.81 -19.23 10.86
CA THR A 69 2.41 -18.96 10.47
C THR A 69 1.89 -17.61 10.95
N GLN A 70 2.52 -17.04 11.98
CA GLN A 70 2.10 -15.76 12.56
C GLN A 70 2.82 -14.57 11.91
N LEU A 71 3.89 -14.81 11.15
CA LEU A 71 4.61 -13.73 10.46
C LEU A 71 3.75 -13.06 9.41
N ASP A 72 2.89 -13.80 8.73
CA ASP A 72 2.02 -13.19 7.73
C ASP A 72 0.97 -12.26 8.38
N HIS A 73 0.57 -12.51 9.63
CA HIS A 73 -0.21 -11.59 10.45
C HIS A 73 0.62 -10.39 10.93
N ALA A 74 1.87 -10.63 11.34
CA ALA A 74 2.78 -9.59 11.82
C ALA A 74 3.19 -8.59 10.71
N PHE A 75 3.29 -9.06 9.46
CA PHE A 75 3.65 -8.26 8.29
C PHE A 75 2.46 -7.83 7.43
N GLY A 76 1.23 -8.21 7.81
CA GLY A 76 0.02 -7.86 7.05
C GLY A 76 -0.05 -8.49 5.65
N LEU A 77 0.64 -9.62 5.44
CA LEU A 77 0.81 -10.28 4.13
C LEU A 77 -0.07 -11.54 3.91
N ALA A 78 -0.79 -12.05 4.92
CA ALA A 78 -1.57 -13.29 4.73
C ALA A 78 -2.98 -13.08 4.17
N PRO A 79 -3.37 -13.85 3.14
CA PRO A 79 -4.75 -14.31 2.95
C PRO A 79 -5.14 -15.22 4.12
N SER A 80 -6.35 -15.01 4.62
CA SER A 80 -7.00 -15.73 5.73
C SER A 80 -6.91 -17.26 5.67
N LEU A 81 -6.43 -17.92 6.74
CA LEU A 81 -6.81 -19.30 7.14
C LEU A 81 -6.55 -19.53 8.66
N PRO A 82 -7.19 -20.51 9.31
CA PRO A 82 -8.61 -20.72 9.49
C PRO A 82 -8.94 -20.54 10.99
N VAL A 83 -9.44 -19.38 11.38
CA VAL A 83 -10.35 -19.28 12.54
C VAL A 83 -11.74 -19.46 11.92
N ASP A 84 -12.30 -20.66 12.06
CA ASP A 84 -13.56 -21.11 11.44
C ASP A 84 -13.69 -20.81 9.94
N ALA A 85 -13.14 -21.68 9.10
CA ALA A 85 -13.37 -21.66 7.65
C ALA A 85 -14.87 -21.71 7.27
N ASP A 86 -15.73 -22.19 8.18
CA ASP A 86 -17.19 -22.20 8.01
C ASP A 86 -17.84 -20.81 8.24
N GLN A 87 -17.21 -19.92 9.03
CA GLN A 87 -17.65 -18.53 9.21
C GLN A 87 -17.06 -17.56 8.17
N GLY A 88 -15.86 -17.85 7.66
CA GLY A 88 -15.14 -16.99 6.70
C GLY A 88 -15.79 -16.94 5.31
N ALA A 89 -16.13 -18.10 4.73
CA ALA A 89 -16.81 -18.16 3.43
C ALA A 89 -18.20 -17.50 3.48
N GLY A 90 -18.98 -17.84 4.51
CA GLY A 90 -20.29 -17.22 4.73
C GLY A 90 -20.22 -15.70 5.01
N SER A 91 -19.10 -15.21 5.56
CA SER A 91 -18.88 -13.77 5.77
C SER A 91 -18.66 -13.04 4.44
N ILE A 92 -17.80 -13.57 3.57
CA ILE A 92 -17.51 -13.01 2.24
C ILE A 92 -18.79 -13.00 1.38
N ASP A 93 -19.57 -14.08 1.40
CA ASP A 93 -20.84 -14.13 0.66
C ASP A 93 -21.85 -13.09 1.15
N LYS A 94 -21.92 -12.88 2.48
CA LYS A 94 -22.75 -11.83 3.07
C LYS A 94 -22.29 -10.43 2.64
N LEU A 95 -20.97 -10.16 2.65
CA LEU A 95 -20.38 -8.91 2.15
C LEU A 95 -20.75 -8.69 0.68
N HIS A 96 -20.53 -9.68 -0.16
CA HIS A 96 -20.85 -9.62 -1.58
C HIS A 96 -22.35 -9.40 -1.83
N ASN A 97 -23.23 -10.01 -1.03
CA ASN A 97 -24.67 -9.76 -1.09
C ASN A 97 -25.06 -8.33 -0.70
N ILE A 98 -24.39 -7.73 0.28
CA ILE A 98 -24.58 -6.32 0.65
C ILE A 98 -24.17 -5.42 -0.53
N LEU A 99 -23.01 -5.67 -1.14
CA LEU A 99 -22.53 -4.93 -2.31
C LEU A 99 -23.47 -5.05 -3.51
N LYS A 100 -23.94 -6.27 -3.83
CA LYS A 100 -24.92 -6.49 -4.91
C LYS A 100 -26.24 -5.73 -4.66
N THR A 101 -26.75 -5.81 -3.43
CA THR A 101 -27.98 -5.10 -3.03
C THR A 101 -27.80 -3.60 -3.16
N TYR A 102 -26.67 -3.08 -2.67
CA TYR A 102 -26.29 -1.68 -2.82
C TYR A 102 -26.26 -1.23 -4.28
N VAL A 103 -25.52 -1.94 -5.15
CA VAL A 103 -25.41 -1.59 -6.57
C VAL A 103 -26.78 -1.59 -7.24
N LYS A 104 -27.65 -2.55 -6.93
CA LYS A 104 -29.01 -2.61 -7.48
C LYS A 104 -29.84 -1.40 -7.05
N SER A 105 -29.88 -1.10 -5.75
CA SER A 105 -30.62 0.04 -5.21
C SER A 105 -30.06 1.37 -5.73
N ARG A 106 -28.74 1.50 -5.80
CA ARG A 106 -28.07 2.70 -6.29
C ARG A 106 -28.36 2.96 -7.77
N LYS A 107 -28.33 1.91 -8.60
CA LYS A 107 -28.74 2.02 -10.01
C LYS A 107 -30.18 2.46 -10.16
N GLN A 108 -31.09 2.04 -9.28
CA GLN A 108 -32.49 2.50 -9.29
C GLN A 108 -32.62 3.98 -8.89
N GLU A 109 -31.89 4.43 -7.87
CA GLU A 109 -31.87 5.84 -7.47
C GLU A 109 -31.35 6.76 -8.59
N ILE A 110 -30.28 6.35 -9.27
CA ILE A 110 -29.70 7.08 -10.42
C ILE A 110 -30.71 7.16 -11.57
N LYS A 111 -31.36 6.04 -11.90
CA LYS A 111 -32.40 6.00 -12.95
C LYS A 111 -33.61 6.86 -12.60
N ALA A 112 -33.99 6.91 -11.31
CA ALA A 112 -35.06 7.75 -10.81
C ALA A 112 -34.70 9.24 -10.73
N LYS A 113 -33.47 9.63 -11.13
CA LYS A 113 -32.94 11.01 -11.09
C LYS A 113 -33.16 11.69 -9.72
N ARG A 114 -33.08 10.91 -8.64
CA ARG A 114 -33.21 11.46 -7.28
C ARG A 114 -32.04 12.39 -7.01
N ARG A 115 -32.30 13.48 -6.27
CA ARG A 115 -31.24 14.35 -5.75
C ARG A 115 -30.30 13.52 -4.87
N ALA A 116 -29.00 13.84 -4.90
CA ALA A 116 -27.97 13.11 -4.15
C ALA A 116 -28.29 13.03 -2.65
N ASP A 117 -28.82 14.12 -2.07
CA ASP A 117 -29.16 14.23 -0.64
C ASP A 117 -30.30 13.31 -0.20
N LEU A 118 -31.10 12.80 -1.15
CA LEU A 118 -32.23 11.90 -0.90
C LEU A 118 -31.88 10.43 -1.15
N CYS A 119 -30.62 10.14 -1.51
CA CYS A 119 -30.15 8.80 -1.79
C CYS A 119 -29.74 8.12 -0.48
N THR A 120 -30.51 7.12 -0.06
CA THR A 120 -30.27 6.40 1.19
C THR A 120 -29.54 5.09 0.98
N SER A 121 -29.42 4.60 -0.27
CA SER A 121 -28.82 3.30 -0.58
C SER A 121 -27.44 3.08 0.04
N ALA A 122 -26.56 4.08 0.00
CA ALA A 122 -25.21 3.99 0.55
C ALA A 122 -25.21 3.95 2.09
N ALA A 123 -26.04 4.78 2.73
CA ALA A 123 -26.21 4.78 4.19
C ALA A 123 -26.84 3.46 4.68
N THR A 124 -27.83 2.93 3.97
CA THR A 124 -28.45 1.63 4.28
C THR A 124 -27.44 0.49 4.12
N ALA A 125 -26.61 0.50 3.07
CA ALA A 125 -25.56 -0.49 2.86
C ALA A 125 -24.50 -0.43 3.97
N TRP A 126 -24.05 0.77 4.34
CA TRP A 126 -23.13 0.98 5.46
C TRP A 126 -23.72 0.51 6.80
N SER A 127 -24.97 0.86 7.09
CA SER A 127 -25.67 0.41 8.30
C SER A 127 -25.81 -1.12 8.34
N THR A 128 -26.14 -1.75 7.22
CA THR A 128 -26.22 -3.21 7.13
C THR A 128 -24.85 -3.86 7.34
N TYR A 129 -23.81 -3.30 6.74
CA TYR A 129 -22.43 -3.74 6.90
C TYR A 129 -21.97 -3.67 8.36
N THR A 130 -22.15 -2.51 9.00
CA THR A 130 -21.78 -2.31 10.40
C THR A 130 -22.57 -3.21 11.34
N LEU A 131 -23.91 -3.26 11.22
CA LEU A 131 -24.75 -4.10 12.09
C LEU A 131 -24.46 -5.59 11.96
N ARG A 132 -24.18 -6.08 10.75
CA ARG A 132 -23.93 -7.51 10.52
C ARG A 132 -22.53 -7.96 10.92
N PHE A 133 -21.57 -7.06 10.94
CA PHE A 133 -20.17 -7.39 11.18
C PHE A 133 -19.56 -6.65 12.38
N ALA A 134 -20.39 -6.03 13.23
CA ALA A 134 -19.96 -5.39 14.46
C ALA A 134 -19.13 -6.38 15.30
N ALA A 135 -18.01 -5.90 15.84
CA ALA A 135 -17.16 -6.73 16.68
C ALA A 135 -17.90 -7.08 17.99
N SER A 136 -17.83 -8.35 18.40
CA SER A 136 -18.26 -8.78 19.73
C SER A 136 -17.33 -8.18 20.80
N GLY A 137 -17.54 -6.91 21.15
CA GLY A 137 -16.66 -6.18 22.07
C GLY A 137 -16.99 -4.71 22.30
N GLY A 138 -18.22 -4.26 22.01
CA GLY A 138 -18.67 -2.88 22.29
C GLY A 138 -18.28 -1.83 21.25
N ASN A 139 -17.41 -2.15 20.28
CA ASN A 139 -17.15 -1.29 19.14
C ASN A 139 -18.20 -1.52 18.04
N THR A 140 -18.82 -0.44 17.58
CA THR A 140 -19.80 -0.44 16.47
C THR A 140 -19.16 -0.63 15.09
N LEU A 141 -17.82 -0.65 15.02
CA LEU A 141 -17.08 -0.86 13.77
C LEU A 141 -16.76 -2.33 13.52
N PRO A 142 -16.82 -2.78 12.25
CA PRO A 142 -16.35 -4.09 11.85
C PRO A 142 -14.86 -4.29 12.08
N SER A 143 -14.48 -5.56 12.33
CA SER A 143 -13.08 -5.95 12.55
C SER A 143 -12.18 -5.60 11.36
N THR A 144 -10.88 -5.44 11.59
CA THR A 144 -9.89 -5.22 10.52
C THR A 144 -9.92 -6.33 9.47
N ALA A 145 -10.14 -7.58 9.86
CA ALA A 145 -10.28 -8.70 8.93
C ALA A 145 -11.50 -8.53 8.00
N THR A 146 -12.63 -8.08 8.54
CA THR A 146 -13.83 -7.79 7.74
C THR A 146 -13.62 -6.58 6.82
N GLN A 147 -12.93 -5.54 7.29
CA GLN A 147 -12.57 -4.38 6.46
C GLN A 147 -11.66 -4.80 5.30
N ASN A 148 -10.64 -5.62 5.56
CA ASN A 148 -9.75 -6.14 4.52
C ASN A 148 -10.51 -7.00 3.51
N ALA A 149 -11.42 -7.88 3.96
CA ALA A 149 -12.27 -8.66 3.07
C ALA A 149 -13.17 -7.78 2.18
N LEU A 150 -13.72 -6.68 2.72
CA LEU A 150 -14.47 -5.70 1.96
C LEU A 150 -13.59 -5.02 0.89
N LEU A 151 -12.38 -4.57 1.27
CA LEU A 151 -11.42 -3.96 0.34
C LEU A 151 -11.01 -4.92 -0.77
N SER A 152 -10.75 -6.18 -0.45
CA SER A 152 -10.46 -7.22 -1.44
C SER A 152 -11.62 -7.42 -2.40
N LEU A 153 -12.88 -7.46 -1.94
CA LEU A 153 -14.04 -7.56 -2.84
C LEU A 153 -14.22 -6.31 -3.72
N LEU A 154 -13.79 -5.14 -3.25
CA LEU A 154 -13.90 -3.89 -4.01
C LEU A 154 -12.82 -3.79 -5.09
N VAL A 155 -11.57 -4.15 -4.80
CA VAL A 155 -10.40 -3.85 -5.65
C VAL A 155 -9.68 -5.12 -6.18
N ALA A 156 -9.69 -6.21 -5.43
CA ALA A 156 -8.97 -7.43 -5.79
C ALA A 156 -9.77 -8.30 -6.78
N GLU A 157 -9.10 -8.82 -7.80
CA GLU A 157 -9.66 -9.87 -8.68
C GLU A 157 -9.89 -11.16 -7.87
N PRO A 158 -10.92 -11.98 -8.19
CA PRO A 158 -11.77 -11.92 -9.38
C PRO A 158 -13.04 -11.06 -9.24
N HIS A 159 -13.19 -10.32 -8.14
CA HIS A 159 -14.47 -9.70 -7.77
C HIS A 159 -14.47 -8.17 -7.75
N ALA A 160 -13.41 -7.53 -8.28
CA ALA A 160 -13.14 -6.10 -8.26
C ALA A 160 -14.35 -5.24 -8.65
N SER A 161 -15.24 -5.01 -7.68
CA SER A 161 -16.61 -4.55 -7.93
C SER A 161 -16.67 -3.09 -8.38
N ILE A 162 -15.60 -2.33 -8.09
CA ILE A 162 -15.49 -0.92 -8.48
C ILE A 162 -15.05 -0.74 -9.93
N VAL A 163 -14.58 -1.81 -10.60
CA VAL A 163 -14.20 -1.80 -12.01
C VAL A 163 -15.26 -2.56 -12.82
N PRO A 164 -15.85 -1.95 -13.86
CA PRO A 164 -16.79 -2.65 -14.73
C PRO A 164 -16.12 -3.84 -15.46
N ALA A 165 -16.77 -5.01 -15.44
CA ALA A 165 -16.21 -6.23 -16.02
C ALA A 165 -16.09 -6.21 -17.55
N ASP A 166 -16.89 -5.39 -18.24
CA ASP A 166 -16.95 -5.22 -19.69
C ASP A 166 -16.18 -3.99 -20.18
N ARG A 167 -15.29 -3.42 -19.35
CA ARG A 167 -14.56 -2.20 -19.67
C ARG A 167 -13.62 -2.41 -20.86
N LYS A 168 -13.64 -1.45 -21.79
CA LYS A 168 -12.67 -1.33 -22.88
C LYS A 168 -11.65 -0.24 -22.54
N ALA A 169 -10.43 -0.38 -23.06
CA ALA A 169 -9.39 0.64 -22.95
C ALA A 169 -9.92 2.02 -23.39
N GLY A 170 -9.66 3.06 -22.59
CA GLY A 170 -10.10 4.43 -22.86
C GLY A 170 -11.58 4.73 -22.61
N SER A 171 -12.38 3.77 -22.15
CA SER A 171 -13.78 4.02 -21.76
C SER A 171 -13.89 4.75 -20.41
N SER A 172 -14.85 5.68 -20.30
CA SER A 172 -14.99 6.52 -19.11
C SER A 172 -15.43 5.75 -17.85
N MET A 173 -14.76 6.00 -16.72
CA MET A 173 -15.12 5.48 -15.39
C MET A 173 -16.23 6.27 -14.66
N ALA A 174 -16.78 7.34 -15.26
CA ALA A 174 -17.76 8.22 -14.61
C ALA A 174 -18.99 7.47 -14.05
N GLY A 175 -19.47 6.45 -14.77
CA GLY A 175 -20.57 5.62 -14.29
C GLY A 175 -20.23 4.82 -13.03
N ALA A 176 -19.00 4.29 -12.94
CA ALA A 176 -18.52 3.58 -11.76
C ALA A 176 -18.35 4.55 -10.57
N PHE A 177 -17.82 5.74 -10.81
CA PHE A 177 -17.70 6.79 -9.80
C PHE A 177 -19.06 7.20 -9.22
N LEU A 178 -20.07 7.39 -10.07
CA LEU A 178 -21.44 7.74 -9.65
C LEU A 178 -22.09 6.66 -8.78
N VAL A 179 -21.77 5.39 -9.06
CA VAL A 179 -22.28 4.26 -8.28
C VAL A 179 -21.53 4.16 -6.97
N TRP A 180 -20.20 4.19 -6.95
CA TRP A 180 -19.41 3.74 -5.79
C TRP A 180 -18.89 4.85 -4.89
N SER A 181 -18.64 6.07 -5.40
CA SER A 181 -17.96 7.13 -4.62
C SER A 181 -18.69 7.45 -3.32
N LEU A 182 -20.02 7.48 -3.34
CA LEU A 182 -20.82 7.77 -2.15
C LEU A 182 -20.62 6.72 -1.04
N PHE A 183 -20.65 5.43 -1.38
CA PHE A 183 -20.44 4.36 -0.40
C PHE A 183 -19.01 4.34 0.13
N LEU A 184 -18.02 4.48 -0.76
CA LEU A 184 -16.61 4.47 -0.36
C LEU A 184 -16.27 5.67 0.54
N ARG A 185 -16.81 6.87 0.22
CA ARG A 185 -16.66 8.05 1.09
C ARG A 185 -17.28 7.83 2.46
N LEU A 186 -18.48 7.23 2.54
CA LEU A 186 -19.09 6.88 3.83
C LEU A 186 -18.20 5.93 4.63
N CYS A 187 -17.60 4.91 4.00
CA CYS A 187 -16.64 4.03 4.66
C CYS A 187 -15.43 4.82 5.19
N CYS A 188 -14.87 5.73 4.40
CA CYS A 188 -13.73 6.57 4.81
C CYS A 188 -14.06 7.47 6.00
N LEU A 189 -15.23 8.12 5.98
CA LEU A 189 -15.68 9.02 7.04
C LEU A 189 -15.90 8.30 8.37
N ASN A 190 -16.40 7.07 8.32
CA ASN A 190 -16.71 6.29 9.52
C ASN A 190 -15.56 5.38 9.96
N SER A 191 -14.50 5.24 9.17
CA SER A 191 -13.34 4.38 9.44
C SER A 191 -12.05 5.06 8.97
N PRO A 192 -11.31 5.75 9.86
CA PRO A 192 -10.14 6.54 9.49
C PRO A 192 -9.02 5.76 8.76
N SER A 193 -8.89 4.45 9.05
CA SER A 193 -7.94 3.57 8.39
C SER A 193 -8.37 3.11 6.99
N PHE A 194 -9.63 3.32 6.61
CA PHE A 194 -10.20 2.78 5.38
C PHE A 194 -9.66 3.49 4.13
N PHE A 195 -9.59 4.82 4.14
CA PHE A 195 -9.05 5.59 3.00
C PHE A 195 -7.59 5.21 2.67
N PRO A 196 -6.63 5.25 3.62
CA PRO A 196 -5.24 4.89 3.30
C PRO A 196 -5.10 3.42 2.88
N ALA A 197 -5.89 2.50 3.45
CA ALA A 197 -5.89 1.09 3.04
C ALA A 197 -6.46 0.90 1.63
N LEU A 198 -7.56 1.59 1.29
CA LEU A 198 -8.16 1.56 -0.05
C LEU A 198 -7.20 2.13 -1.10
N LEU A 199 -6.62 3.30 -0.83
CA LEU A 199 -5.68 3.95 -1.75
C LEU A 199 -4.44 3.08 -1.99
N ALA A 200 -3.85 2.53 -0.93
CA ALA A 200 -2.70 1.64 -1.05
C ALA A 200 -3.03 0.38 -1.86
N LEU A 201 -4.22 -0.20 -1.66
CA LEU A 201 -4.65 -1.37 -2.43
C LEU A 201 -4.89 -1.03 -3.90
N VAL A 202 -5.51 0.10 -4.22
CA VAL A 202 -5.71 0.55 -5.62
C VAL A 202 -4.38 0.79 -6.32
N VAL A 203 -3.43 1.49 -5.68
CA VAL A 203 -2.10 1.75 -6.24
C VAL A 203 -1.29 0.47 -6.38
N GLY A 204 -1.31 -0.41 -5.37
CA GLY A 204 -0.64 -1.70 -5.43
C GLY A 204 -1.17 -2.58 -6.57
N GLU A 205 -2.49 -2.66 -6.72
CA GLU A 205 -3.12 -3.48 -7.75
C GLU A 205 -2.99 -2.91 -9.17
N MET A 206 -2.89 -1.58 -9.30
CA MET A 206 -2.52 -0.93 -10.55
C MET A 206 -1.14 -1.39 -11.04
N ASN A 207 -0.21 -1.63 -10.12
CA ASN A 207 1.17 -2.04 -10.42
C ASN A 207 1.37 -3.57 -10.45
N SER A 208 0.37 -4.37 -10.06
CA SER A 208 0.41 -5.84 -10.13
C SER A 208 0.68 -6.37 -11.54
N CYS A 209 1.57 -7.34 -11.69
CA CYS A 209 1.90 -7.95 -12.99
C CYS A 209 0.75 -8.77 -13.60
N ASN A 210 -0.18 -9.27 -12.77
CA ASN A 210 -1.23 -10.20 -13.18
C ASN A 210 -2.51 -9.54 -13.74
N ARG A 211 -2.50 -8.22 -13.97
CA ARG A 211 -3.71 -7.48 -14.40
C ARG A 211 -3.67 -7.06 -15.86
N THR A 212 -4.84 -7.05 -16.48
CA THR A 212 -5.01 -6.54 -17.85
C THR A 212 -4.77 -5.03 -17.87
N PRO A 213 -4.27 -4.46 -18.98
CA PRO A 213 -4.01 -3.02 -19.08
C PRO A 213 -5.28 -2.18 -18.89
N GLU A 214 -6.45 -2.67 -19.30
CA GLU A 214 -7.74 -1.99 -19.11
C GLU A 214 -8.10 -1.88 -17.63
N HIS A 215 -7.75 -2.91 -16.85
CA HIS A 215 -7.99 -2.93 -15.41
C HIS A 215 -7.02 -1.98 -14.70
N LYS A 216 -5.74 -1.97 -15.08
CA LYS A 216 -4.74 -1.05 -14.53
C LYS A 216 -5.11 0.40 -14.82
N GLU A 217 -5.59 0.69 -16.02
CA GLU A 217 -6.12 2.01 -16.36
C GLU A 217 -7.29 2.42 -15.47
N ALA A 218 -8.25 1.52 -15.24
CA ALA A 218 -9.40 1.80 -14.39
C ALA A 218 -8.98 2.11 -12.93
N LEU A 219 -8.00 1.37 -12.40
CA LEU A 219 -7.45 1.62 -11.07
C LEU A 219 -6.66 2.93 -11.01
N CYS A 220 -5.91 3.27 -12.06
CA CYS A 220 -5.24 4.56 -12.20
C CYS A 220 -6.27 5.71 -12.18
N GLU A 221 -7.36 5.59 -12.94
CA GLU A 221 -8.45 6.58 -12.94
C GLU A 221 -9.13 6.69 -11.55
N TRP A 222 -9.32 5.56 -10.85
CA TRP A 222 -9.80 5.57 -9.46
C TRP A 222 -8.84 6.27 -8.50
N ALA A 223 -7.55 6.01 -8.60
CA ALA A 223 -6.53 6.65 -7.76
C ALA A 223 -6.51 8.17 -7.98
N VAL A 224 -6.54 8.62 -9.25
CA VAL A 224 -6.65 10.05 -9.58
C VAL A 224 -7.95 10.62 -9.01
N HIS A 225 -9.10 9.98 -9.24
CA HIS A 225 -10.39 10.43 -8.72
C HIS A 225 -10.37 10.61 -7.20
N MET A 226 -9.83 9.64 -6.46
CA MET A 226 -9.72 9.68 -5.00
C MET A 226 -8.77 10.78 -4.50
N LEU A 227 -7.70 11.08 -5.22
CA LEU A 227 -6.68 12.05 -4.82
C LEU A 227 -7.00 13.48 -5.22
N VAL A 228 -7.74 13.66 -6.31
CA VAL A 228 -7.90 14.96 -6.98
C VAL A 228 -9.31 15.51 -6.84
N ASP A 229 -10.34 14.67 -6.96
CA ASP A 229 -11.72 15.15 -6.97
C ASP A 229 -12.08 15.82 -5.63
N ARG A 230 -12.84 16.91 -5.71
CA ARG A 230 -13.29 17.70 -4.56
C ARG A 230 -14.21 16.90 -3.65
N GLU A 231 -14.95 15.95 -4.18
CA GLU A 231 -15.82 15.05 -3.41
C GLU A 231 -15.05 14.26 -2.36
N TRP A 232 -13.80 13.92 -2.63
CA TRP A 232 -12.97 13.12 -1.73
C TRP A 232 -12.19 13.94 -0.69
N ARG A 233 -12.34 15.27 -0.67
CA ARG A 233 -11.61 16.15 0.26
C ARG A 233 -11.82 15.75 1.72
N GLU A 234 -13.06 15.44 2.11
CA GLU A 234 -13.38 15.05 3.49
C GLU A 234 -12.69 13.73 3.88
N ALA A 235 -12.57 12.78 2.94
CA ALA A 235 -11.90 11.50 3.17
C ALA A 235 -10.38 11.65 3.29
N ARG A 236 -9.78 12.61 2.56
CA ARG A 236 -8.35 12.95 2.66
C ARG A 236 -8.03 13.72 3.95
N GLY A 237 -8.99 14.46 4.47
CA GLY A 237 -8.86 15.24 5.71
C GLY A 237 -7.75 16.29 5.63
N SER A 238 -7.19 16.66 6.78
CA SER A 238 -6.09 17.63 6.87
C SER A 238 -4.77 17.14 6.26
N ALA A 239 -4.65 15.84 5.97
CA ALA A 239 -3.46 15.23 5.39
C ALA A 239 -3.48 15.22 3.84
N GLU A 240 -4.43 15.91 3.19
CA GLU A 240 -4.58 15.94 1.72
C GLU A 240 -3.27 16.18 0.97
N ARG A 241 -2.51 17.20 1.39
CA ARG A 241 -1.21 17.53 0.81
C ARG A 241 -0.18 16.41 1.00
N ALA A 242 0.00 15.95 2.24
CA ALA A 242 0.96 14.90 2.58
C ALA A 242 0.66 13.57 1.87
N VAL A 243 -0.62 13.23 1.69
CA VAL A 243 -1.03 12.03 0.95
C VAL A 243 -0.64 12.15 -0.53
N ARG A 244 -0.89 13.31 -1.16
CA ARG A 244 -0.49 13.54 -2.57
C ARG A 244 1.02 13.51 -2.75
N GLU A 245 1.77 14.20 -1.89
CA GLU A 245 3.23 14.22 -1.93
C GLU A 245 3.82 12.81 -1.74
N LYS A 246 3.25 12.01 -0.82
CA LYS A 246 3.65 10.62 -0.63
C LYS A 246 3.44 9.79 -1.89
N VAL A 247 2.26 9.85 -2.51
CA VAL A 247 1.96 9.10 -3.74
C VAL A 247 2.84 9.56 -4.90
N LEU A 248 3.06 10.86 -5.05
CA LEU A 248 3.98 11.39 -6.07
C LEU A 248 5.40 10.88 -5.87
N GLY A 249 5.89 10.88 -4.62
CA GLY A 249 7.17 10.29 -4.24
C GLY A 249 7.27 8.81 -4.64
N GLU A 250 6.25 8.01 -4.33
CA GLU A 250 6.19 6.60 -4.71
C GLU A 250 6.21 6.43 -6.24
N CYS A 251 5.43 7.24 -6.97
CA CYS A 251 5.37 7.21 -8.43
C CYS A 251 6.70 7.54 -9.12
N VAL A 252 7.50 8.45 -8.56
CA VAL A 252 8.84 8.78 -9.13
C VAL A 252 9.91 7.78 -8.72
N THR A 253 9.75 7.06 -7.61
CA THR A 253 10.69 5.99 -7.21
C THR A 253 10.48 4.70 -7.99
N GLU A 254 9.24 4.36 -8.33
CA GLU A 254 8.88 3.19 -9.12
C GLU A 254 8.41 3.63 -10.50
N LEU A 255 9.35 3.87 -11.40
CA LEU A 255 9.02 4.33 -12.76
C LEU A 255 8.23 3.25 -13.52
N GLY A 256 6.97 3.57 -13.80
CA GLY A 256 6.05 2.72 -14.55
C GLY A 256 5.01 3.56 -15.28
N THR A 257 4.49 3.06 -16.39
CA THR A 257 3.53 3.80 -17.23
C THR A 257 2.32 4.30 -16.44
N TRP A 258 1.80 3.49 -15.53
CA TRP A 258 0.64 3.85 -14.69
C TRP A 258 1.00 4.79 -13.56
N ASN A 259 2.20 4.66 -12.98
CA ASN A 259 2.70 5.59 -11.97
C ASN A 259 2.93 6.99 -12.56
N LEU A 260 3.48 7.08 -13.77
CA LEU A 260 3.62 8.35 -14.49
C LEU A 260 2.26 8.99 -14.80
N ARG A 261 1.30 8.20 -15.29
CA ARG A 261 -0.07 8.69 -15.57
C ARG A 261 -0.79 9.14 -14.31
N LEU A 262 -0.62 8.43 -13.19
CA LEU A 262 -1.15 8.82 -11.89
C LEU A 262 -0.53 10.14 -11.42
N ALA A 263 0.79 10.26 -11.52
CA ALA A 263 1.51 11.47 -11.13
C ALA A 263 1.08 12.70 -11.95
N GLU A 264 0.98 12.57 -13.28
CA GLU A 264 0.44 13.63 -14.16
C GLU A 264 -0.95 14.08 -13.72
N GLY A 265 -1.84 13.13 -13.38
CA GLY A 265 -3.19 13.41 -12.92
C GLY A 265 -3.23 14.21 -11.61
N ILE A 266 -2.29 13.94 -10.69
CA ILE A 266 -2.18 14.68 -9.42
C ILE A 266 -1.60 16.08 -9.67
N VAL A 267 -0.50 16.17 -10.42
CA VAL A 267 0.22 17.43 -10.71
C VAL A 267 -0.67 18.45 -11.42
N GLY A 268 -1.57 17.99 -12.29
CA GLY A 268 -2.52 18.86 -13.00
C GLY A 268 -3.43 19.71 -12.11
N VAL A 269 -3.59 19.36 -10.82
CA VAL A 269 -4.48 20.05 -9.86
C VAL A 269 -3.74 20.64 -8.66
N LEU A 270 -2.39 20.58 -8.65
CA LEU A 270 -1.58 21.29 -7.66
C LEU A 270 -1.54 22.79 -7.92
N ASP A 271 -1.19 23.56 -6.88
CA ASP A 271 -0.95 24.99 -6.99
C ASP A 271 0.25 25.27 -7.92
N GLU A 272 0.27 26.42 -8.60
CA GLU A 272 1.22 26.71 -9.69
C GLU A 272 2.69 26.44 -9.31
N GLY A 273 3.13 26.87 -8.12
CA GLY A 273 4.51 26.64 -7.68
C GLY A 273 4.86 25.17 -7.42
N GLU A 274 3.93 24.38 -6.89
CA GLU A 274 4.13 22.94 -6.66
C GLU A 274 4.04 22.16 -7.97
N LYS A 275 3.12 22.58 -8.84
CA LYS A 275 2.95 22.00 -10.16
C LYS A 275 4.22 22.12 -10.98
N ASP A 276 4.86 23.28 -10.99
CA ASP A 276 6.10 23.50 -11.75
C ASP A 276 7.24 22.63 -11.22
N MET A 277 7.40 22.57 -9.89
CA MET A 277 8.39 21.72 -9.24
C MET A 277 8.19 20.23 -9.59
N TRP A 278 6.98 19.71 -9.41
CA TRP A 278 6.69 18.30 -9.68
C TRP A 278 6.69 17.96 -11.18
N SER A 279 6.30 18.89 -12.06
CA SER A 279 6.39 18.71 -13.51
C SER A 279 7.85 18.57 -13.95
N ALA A 280 8.75 19.43 -13.44
CA ALA A 280 10.17 19.33 -13.74
C ALA A 280 10.78 17.98 -13.28
N ILE A 281 10.37 17.48 -12.10
CA ILE A 281 10.79 16.16 -11.61
C ILE A 281 10.27 15.04 -12.52
N LEU A 282 9.01 15.11 -12.95
CA LEU A 282 8.43 14.12 -13.84
C LEU A 282 9.10 14.12 -15.22
N ASP A 283 9.40 15.29 -15.78
CA ASP A 283 10.10 15.41 -17.05
C ASP A 283 11.53 14.83 -16.97
N ALA A 284 12.26 15.13 -15.88
CA ALA A 284 13.57 14.55 -15.64
C ALA A 284 13.51 13.01 -15.57
N SER A 285 12.52 12.46 -14.85
CA SER A 285 12.35 11.00 -14.69
C SER A 285 12.07 10.27 -16.01
N ARG A 286 11.45 10.93 -16.99
CA ARG A 286 11.23 10.38 -18.35
C ARG A 286 12.53 10.29 -19.13
N THR A 287 13.34 11.36 -19.08
CA THR A 287 14.60 11.42 -19.82
C THR A 287 15.62 10.38 -19.34
N GLU A 288 15.61 10.02 -18.05
CA GLU A 288 16.45 8.95 -17.52
C GLU A 288 15.99 7.56 -17.98
N SER A 289 14.68 7.33 -18.11
CA SER A 289 14.13 6.07 -18.62
C SER A 289 14.40 5.85 -20.12
N GLU A 290 14.47 6.92 -20.91
CA GLU A 290 14.78 6.86 -22.35
C GLU A 290 16.30 6.88 -22.64
N GLY A 291 17.11 7.31 -21.67
CA GLY A 291 18.58 7.42 -21.78
C GLY A 291 19.37 6.10 -21.70
N GLY A 292 18.71 4.97 -21.45
CA GLY A 292 19.35 3.66 -21.26
C GLY A 292 19.91 2.98 -22.53
N VAL A 293 19.57 3.46 -23.73
CA VAL A 293 20.17 2.97 -24.99
C VAL A 293 20.40 4.14 -25.95
N ARG A 294 21.51 4.85 -25.79
CA ARG A 294 22.16 5.54 -26.92
C ARG A 294 23.61 5.16 -26.98
N VAL A 295 23.86 4.18 -27.85
CA VAL A 295 25.16 3.94 -28.49
C VAL A 295 25.67 5.29 -29.01
N VAL A 296 26.88 5.61 -28.60
CA VAL A 296 27.67 6.76 -29.07
C VAL A 296 27.72 6.73 -30.60
N GLY A 297 27.10 7.73 -31.22
CA GLY A 297 27.10 7.97 -32.66
C GLY A 297 27.45 9.42 -32.94
N VAL A 298 28.75 9.64 -33.06
CA VAL A 298 29.50 10.75 -33.67
C VAL A 298 28.69 11.93 -34.24
N ALA A 299 29.03 13.11 -33.74
CA ALA A 299 28.65 14.41 -34.27
C ALA A 299 29.17 14.63 -35.69
N GLU A 300 28.28 14.98 -36.63
CA GLU A 300 28.64 15.72 -37.83
C GLU A 300 27.95 17.08 -37.83
N LYS A 301 28.80 18.12 -37.76
CA LYS A 301 28.46 19.50 -38.09
C LYS A 301 28.01 19.58 -39.54
N ARG A 302 26.89 20.26 -39.81
CA ARG A 302 26.69 20.98 -41.07
C ARG A 302 26.25 22.40 -40.77
N GLU A 303 27.11 23.31 -41.17
CA GLU A 303 26.90 24.75 -41.26
C GLU A 303 25.77 25.03 -42.25
N MET A 304 24.93 26.03 -41.95
CA MET A 304 24.02 26.62 -42.93
C MET A 304 24.15 28.14 -42.84
N GLU A 305 24.55 28.72 -43.97
CA GLU A 305 24.85 30.13 -44.20
C GLU A 305 23.63 31.03 -43.99
N ASP A 306 23.86 32.12 -43.25
CA ASP A 306 23.01 33.32 -43.21
C ASP A 306 23.02 34.04 -44.56
N LYS A 307 21.83 34.31 -45.10
CA LYS A 307 21.61 35.40 -46.06
C LYS A 307 20.66 36.43 -45.46
N LYS A 308 21.21 37.63 -45.26
CA LYS A 308 20.52 38.90 -45.03
C LYS A 308 19.56 39.19 -46.18
N ASP A 309 18.40 39.75 -45.85
CA ASP A 309 17.83 40.85 -46.62
C ASP A 309 17.17 41.84 -45.66
N GLU A 310 17.55 43.09 -45.84
CA GLU A 310 17.14 44.29 -45.11
C GLU A 310 15.78 44.76 -45.63
N MET A 311 14.88 45.20 -44.74
CA MET A 311 13.98 46.31 -45.09
C MET A 311 13.58 47.11 -43.85
N GLU A 312 14.14 48.31 -43.84
CA GLU A 312 13.98 49.44 -42.94
C GLU A 312 12.72 50.25 -43.33
N VAL A 313 11.89 50.65 -42.35
CA VAL A 313 11.11 51.91 -42.40
C VAL A 313 10.95 52.45 -40.97
N ASP A 314 11.34 53.72 -40.84
CA ASP A 314 11.54 54.54 -39.64
C ASP A 314 10.29 55.29 -39.10
N LEU A 315 10.17 55.32 -37.76
CA LEU A 315 9.92 56.45 -36.83
C LEU A 315 8.61 57.30 -36.86
N PRO A 316 8.29 58.15 -35.83
CA PRO A 316 9.03 58.45 -34.57
C PRO A 316 8.19 58.56 -33.25
N SER A 317 8.95 58.65 -32.13
CA SER A 317 8.77 59.47 -30.89
C SER A 317 7.60 59.17 -29.93
N GLU A 318 7.71 59.22 -28.60
CA GLU A 318 8.43 60.17 -27.72
C GLU A 318 9.02 59.53 -26.45
N GLU A 319 9.95 60.28 -25.86
CA GLU A 319 10.81 60.02 -24.70
C GLU A 319 10.12 60.37 -23.36
N GLU A 320 10.56 59.73 -22.26
CA GLU A 320 11.04 60.35 -21.01
C GLU A 320 11.40 59.21 -20.02
N SER A 321 12.68 58.91 -19.73
CA SER A 321 13.56 59.52 -18.69
C SER A 321 12.93 59.44 -17.27
N VAL A 322 13.45 58.69 -16.27
CA VAL A 322 14.62 58.93 -15.38
C VAL A 322 14.82 57.63 -14.55
N VAL A 323 15.92 56.86 -14.62
CA VAL A 323 17.17 56.89 -13.79
C VAL A 323 16.90 56.67 -12.27
N LYS A 324 17.56 55.84 -11.44
CA LYS A 324 18.70 54.88 -11.51
C LYS A 324 19.01 54.36 -10.07
N ALA A 325 19.63 53.18 -9.99
CA ALA A 325 20.67 52.69 -9.04
C ALA A 325 20.41 52.73 -7.50
N VAL A 326 20.47 51.61 -6.76
CA VAL A 326 21.60 50.69 -6.43
C VAL A 326 22.49 51.17 -5.27
N SER A 327 22.58 50.35 -4.21
CA SER A 327 23.80 49.89 -3.49
C SER A 327 23.34 48.90 -2.39
N VAL A 328 23.68 47.60 -2.41
CA VAL A 328 24.96 46.90 -2.16
C VAL A 328 25.37 46.86 -0.67
N GLY A 329 25.44 45.64 -0.13
CA GLY A 329 26.56 45.18 0.71
C GLY A 329 26.26 44.81 2.16
N GLY A 330 26.58 43.56 2.55
CA GLY A 330 26.87 43.22 3.96
C GLY A 330 26.58 41.79 4.40
N GLU A 331 27.55 40.89 4.23
CA GLU A 331 27.64 39.53 4.78
C GLU A 331 27.72 39.50 6.33
N GLY A 332 27.45 38.35 6.97
CA GLY A 332 28.04 38.05 8.29
C GLY A 332 27.25 37.18 9.29
N GLN A 333 27.30 35.86 9.09
CA GLN A 333 27.32 34.72 10.03
C GLN A 333 26.94 34.82 11.55
N ALA A 334 26.04 33.90 11.92
CA ALA A 334 26.17 32.81 12.91
C ALA A 334 26.27 33.04 14.44
N LYS A 335 25.31 32.42 15.17
CA LYS A 335 25.50 31.54 16.37
C LYS A 335 24.13 30.99 16.79
N ALA A 336 23.81 29.73 16.48
CA ALA A 336 24.02 28.53 17.31
C ALA A 336 23.31 28.58 18.68
N LEU A 337 22.24 27.79 18.83
CA LEU A 337 21.86 27.13 20.09
C LEU A 337 21.04 25.86 19.77
N THR A 338 21.76 24.75 19.83
CA THR A 338 21.30 23.37 19.78
C THR A 338 20.50 23.02 21.03
N ALA A 339 19.29 22.50 20.87
CA ALA A 339 18.58 21.75 21.90
C ALA A 339 18.22 20.37 21.34
N ALA A 340 19.07 19.38 21.65
CA ALA A 340 18.86 17.98 21.34
C ALA A 340 17.74 17.44 22.26
N VAL A 341 16.55 17.24 21.69
CA VAL A 341 15.50 16.43 22.32
C VAL A 341 15.69 15.00 21.82
N SER A 342 16.26 14.17 22.69
CA SER A 342 16.34 12.72 22.52
C SER A 342 14.93 12.14 22.58
N ILE A 343 14.32 11.91 21.42
CA ILE A 343 13.12 11.11 21.29
C ILE A 343 13.58 9.65 21.29
N LYS A 344 13.27 8.93 22.36
CA LYS A 344 13.44 7.48 22.44
C LYS A 344 12.64 6.85 21.29
N GLU A 345 13.34 6.32 20.30
CA GLU A 345 12.77 5.53 19.23
C GLU A 345 12.00 4.36 19.84
N LYS A 346 10.68 4.36 19.60
CA LYS A 346 9.87 3.17 19.83
C LYS A 346 10.40 2.10 18.90
N ILE A 347 10.84 1.00 19.50
CA ILE A 347 11.36 -0.22 18.89
C ILE A 347 10.60 -0.46 17.57
N GLN A 348 11.25 -0.19 16.45
CA GLN A 348 10.74 -0.51 15.12
C GLN A 348 10.57 -2.04 15.07
N GLY A 349 9.39 -2.48 14.65
CA GLY A 349 9.16 -3.90 14.36
C GLY A 349 10.13 -4.40 13.29
N PRO A 350 10.27 -5.73 13.14
CA PRO A 350 11.20 -6.30 12.17
C PRO A 350 10.96 -5.70 10.77
N GLN A 351 12.01 -5.19 10.13
CA GLN A 351 11.94 -4.76 8.72
C GLN A 351 12.47 -5.90 7.85
N LYS A 352 11.66 -6.34 6.89
CA LYS A 352 12.08 -7.36 5.93
C LYS A 352 13.03 -6.74 4.91
N VAL A 353 14.30 -7.13 4.95
CA VAL A 353 15.26 -6.86 3.88
C VAL A 353 15.04 -7.89 2.78
N VAL A 354 14.68 -7.45 1.57
CA VAL A 354 14.47 -8.32 0.42
C VAL A 354 15.83 -8.74 -0.15
N GLY A 355 16.48 -9.71 0.50
CA GLY A 355 17.58 -10.47 -0.11
C GLY A 355 17.05 -11.57 -1.03
N LEU A 356 17.89 -12.05 -1.97
CA LEU A 356 17.63 -13.16 -2.91
C LEU A 356 17.42 -14.53 -2.22
N TRP A 357 16.50 -14.63 -1.26
CA TRP A 357 16.12 -15.88 -0.65
C TRP A 357 15.17 -16.62 -1.60
N LYS A 358 15.72 -17.62 -2.29
CA LYS A 358 14.92 -18.57 -3.07
C LYS A 358 13.98 -19.30 -2.10
N PRO A 359 12.70 -19.52 -2.45
CA PRO A 359 11.74 -20.25 -1.63
C PRO A 359 12.04 -21.75 -1.67
N LYS A 360 13.14 -22.17 -1.05
CA LYS A 360 13.45 -23.58 -0.82
C LYS A 360 13.48 -23.81 0.70
N PRO A 361 12.71 -24.77 1.22
CA PRO A 361 12.73 -25.08 2.65
C PRO A 361 14.15 -25.51 3.05
N ILE A 362 14.59 -25.05 4.23
CA ILE A 362 15.82 -25.54 4.84
C ILE A 362 15.68 -27.06 5.05
N GLY A 363 16.57 -27.83 4.42
CA GLY A 363 16.56 -29.30 4.47
C GLY A 363 16.15 -30.03 3.19
N TRP A 364 15.97 -29.34 2.05
CA TRP A 364 15.74 -30.01 0.77
C TRP A 364 17.01 -30.69 0.26
N LEU A 365 17.03 -32.02 0.19
CA LEU A 365 18.04 -32.79 -0.55
C LEU A 365 17.53 -33.09 -1.97
N PRO A 366 18.40 -33.07 -2.99
CA PRO A 366 18.05 -33.48 -4.35
C PRO A 366 17.68 -34.98 -4.42
N ASP A 367 16.74 -35.33 -5.30
CA ASP A 367 16.40 -36.73 -5.61
C ASP A 367 17.67 -37.51 -5.99
N GLY A 368 17.97 -38.57 -5.23
CA GLY A 368 19.17 -39.41 -5.39
C GLY A 368 20.14 -39.45 -4.21
N TRP A 369 19.87 -38.72 -3.11
CA TRP A 369 20.68 -38.74 -1.88
C TRP A 369 20.08 -39.60 -0.74
N ASP A 370 19.02 -40.36 -1.02
CA ASP A 370 18.33 -41.22 -0.05
C ASP A 370 18.94 -42.64 0.08
N GLU A 371 19.95 -42.99 -0.74
CA GLU A 371 20.61 -44.29 -0.64
C GLU A 371 21.93 -44.20 0.14
N ASP A 372 21.79 -44.27 1.45
CA ASP A 372 22.74 -44.93 2.35
C ASP A 372 21.99 -45.24 3.68
N ALA A 373 21.15 -46.27 3.65
CA ALA A 373 20.61 -46.94 4.83
C ALA A 373 20.29 -48.41 4.55
#